data_AF-A0A2G8LS05-F1
#
_entry.id   AF-A0A2G8LS05-F1
#
_cell.length_a   1.000
_cell.length_b   1.000
_cell.length_c   1.000
_cell.angle_alpha   90.00
_cell.angle_beta   90.00
_cell.angle_gamma   90.00
#
_symmetry.space_group_name_H-M   'P 1'
#
loop_
_entity.id
_entity.type
_entity.pdbx_description
1 polymer ?
#
loop_
_entity_poly.entity_id
_entity_poly.type
_entity_poly.pdbx_seq_one_letter_code
_entity_poly.pdbx_strand_id
1 'polypeptide(L)'
;MYLGQLSEGLEAVKQYEKGVHIMEEERDKHNKMQEDQASGGDCPVSNIEISQAYTSIAEIYLTDACFEDNAEQRCKECLDRAVEENVRNAEAHQLMASYWLSKENKENAKASIETSLSLWVKEEEDEETKKPREEAEANIR
;
A
#
# COMPACT_ATOMS: atom_id res chain seq x y z
N MET A 1 -1.73 10.71 -7.87
CA MET A 1 -1.75 10.51 -6.40
C MET A 1 -1.98 11.82 -5.64
N TYR A 2 -1.13 12.85 -5.76
CA TYR A 2 -1.25 14.10 -4.98
C TYR A 2 -2.61 14.81 -5.00
N LEU A 3 -3.33 14.79 -6.13
CA LEU A 3 -4.69 15.35 -6.21
C LEU A 3 -5.65 14.65 -5.25
N GLY A 4 -5.52 13.34 -5.05
CA GLY A 4 -6.32 12.58 -4.09
C GLY A 4 -6.02 12.99 -2.66
N GLN A 5 -4.75 13.22 -2.31
CA GLN A 5 -4.32 13.67 -0.98
C GLN A 5 -4.81 15.08 -0.60
N LEU A 6 -5.12 15.91 -1.60
CA LEU A 6 -5.64 17.27 -1.43
C LEU A 6 -7.17 17.35 -1.58
N SER A 7 -7.83 16.21 -1.80
CA SER A 7 -9.27 16.10 -1.96
C SER A 7 -9.86 15.31 -0.79
N GLU A 8 -11.19 15.28 -0.67
CA GLU A 8 -11.91 14.57 0.40
C GLU A 8 -13.02 13.68 -0.16
N GLY A 9 -13.38 12.63 0.59
CA GLY A 9 -14.49 11.73 0.26
C GLY A 9 -14.44 11.16 -1.16
N LEU A 10 -15.60 11.08 -1.81
CA LEU A 10 -15.71 10.50 -3.16
C LEU A 10 -14.93 11.25 -4.24
N GLU A 11 -14.61 12.53 -4.05
CA GLU A 11 -13.76 13.23 -5.00
C GLU A 11 -12.32 12.74 -4.90
N ALA A 12 -11.80 12.54 -3.69
CA ALA A 12 -10.49 11.91 -3.49
C ALA A 12 -10.43 10.52 -4.12
N VAL A 13 -11.46 9.69 -3.94
CA VAL A 13 -11.57 8.36 -4.57
C VAL A 13 -11.38 8.45 -6.09
N LYS A 14 -12.12 9.34 -6.77
CA LYS A 14 -11.99 9.51 -8.23
C LYS A 14 -10.57 9.91 -8.67
N GLN A 15 -9.94 10.81 -7.92
CA GLN A 15 -8.57 11.26 -8.25
C GLN A 15 -7.55 10.14 -8.03
N TYR A 16 -7.72 9.32 -6.99
CA TYR A 16 -6.90 8.14 -6.77
C TYR A 16 -7.12 7.07 -7.83
N GLU A 17 -8.37 6.72 -8.16
CA GLU A 17 -8.72 5.75 -9.20
C GLU A 17 -8.11 6.13 -10.55
N LYS A 18 -8.19 7.41 -10.92
CA LYS A 18 -7.54 7.91 -12.14
C LYS A 18 -6.02 7.77 -12.08
N GLY A 19 -5.42 8.03 -10.92
CA GLY A 19 -3.99 7.85 -10.70
C GLY A 19 -3.56 6.38 -10.84
N VAL A 20 -4.29 5.47 -10.21
CA VAL A 20 -4.07 4.01 -10.30
C VAL A 20 -4.16 3.55 -11.75
N HIS A 21 -5.21 3.95 -12.47
CA HIS A 21 -5.39 3.56 -13.86
C HIS A 21 -4.20 3.98 -14.74
N ILE A 22 -3.70 5.20 -14.58
CA ILE A 22 -2.52 5.68 -15.32
C ILE A 22 -1.28 4.86 -14.94
N MET A 23 -1.06 4.61 -13.65
CA MET A 23 0.06 3.82 -13.15
C MET A 23 0.05 2.37 -13.67
N GLU A 24 -1.10 1.71 -13.66
CA GLU A 24 -1.27 0.36 -14.23
C GLU A 24 -1.00 0.35 -15.74
N GLU A 25 -1.51 1.35 -16.48
CA GLU A 25 -1.25 1.45 -17.92
C GLU A 25 0.23 1.69 -18.24
N GLU A 26 0.91 2.56 -17.50
CA GLU A 26 2.34 2.83 -17.68
C GLU A 26 3.18 1.59 -17.41
N ARG A 27 2.87 0.86 -16.33
CA ARG A 27 3.49 -0.42 -16.00
C ARG A 27 3.25 -1.46 -17.10
N ASP A 28 2.03 -1.61 -17.59
CA ASP A 28 1.69 -2.59 -18.63
C ASP A 28 2.37 -2.27 -19.97
N LYS A 29 2.47 -0.98 -20.32
CA LYS A 29 3.24 -0.53 -21.50
C LYS A 29 4.71 -0.85 -21.34
N HIS A 30 5.28 -0.59 -20.16
CA HIS A 30 6.69 -0.88 -19.86
C HIS A 30 6.99 -2.39 -19.90
N ASN A 31 6.11 -3.22 -19.33
CA ASN A 31 6.25 -4.68 -19.36
C ASN A 31 6.24 -5.23 -20.79
N LYS A 32 5.31 -4.76 -21.64
CA LYS A 32 5.28 -5.14 -23.06
C LYS A 32 6.54 -4.69 -23.82
N MET A 33 7.07 -3.51 -23.52
CA MET A 33 8.29 -3.01 -24.15
C MET A 33 9.55 -3.77 -23.71
N GLN A 34 9.60 -4.27 -22.47
CA GLN A 34 10.69 -5.14 -21.99
C GLN A 34 10.64 -6.55 -22.57
N GLU A 35 9.46 -7.08 -22.90
CA GLU A 35 9.34 -8.36 -23.62
C GLU A 35 9.94 -8.27 -25.04
N ASP A 36 9.78 -7.12 -25.71
CA ASP A 36 10.31 -6.87 -27.07
C ASP A 36 11.77 -6.41 -27.09
N GLN A 37 12.29 -5.84 -25.99
CA GLN A 37 13.66 -5.35 -25.88
C GLN A 37 14.30 -5.88 -24.58
N ALA A 38 15.32 -6.73 -24.71
CA ALA A 38 16.11 -7.30 -23.62
C ALA A 38 16.99 -6.26 -22.88
N SER A 39 16.42 -5.13 -22.48
CA SER A 39 17.06 -4.07 -21.72
C SER A 39 16.25 -3.78 -20.47
N GLY A 40 16.79 -4.18 -19.32
CA GLY A 40 16.20 -3.96 -17.99
C GLY A 40 16.30 -2.49 -17.56
N GLY A 41 15.42 -1.66 -18.09
CA GLY A 41 15.15 -0.34 -17.52
C GLY A 41 14.17 -0.46 -16.36
N ASP A 42 14.44 0.24 -15.25
CA ASP A 42 13.51 0.31 -14.12
C ASP A 42 12.17 0.88 -14.58
N CYS A 43 11.08 0.21 -14.19
CA CYS A 43 9.74 0.74 -14.37
C CYS A 43 9.61 1.98 -13.48
N PRO A 44 9.18 3.14 -14.00
CA PRO A 44 9.04 4.36 -13.20
C PRO A 44 7.91 4.25 -12.15
N VAL A 45 7.04 3.25 -12.29
CA VAL A 45 5.92 2.97 -11.39
C VAL A 45 6.13 1.64 -10.71
N SER A 46 6.18 1.67 -9.38
CA SER A 46 6.33 0.47 -8.55
C SER A 46 4.97 -0.08 -8.12
N ASN A 47 4.90 -1.41 -7.90
CA ASN A 47 3.72 -2.02 -7.28
C ASN A 47 3.46 -1.47 -5.86
N ILE A 48 4.49 -0.91 -5.22
CA ILE A 48 4.37 -0.25 -3.91
C ILE A 48 3.45 0.98 -4.03
N GLU A 49 3.64 1.83 -5.03
CA GLU A 49 2.83 3.05 -5.22
C GLU A 49 1.38 2.72 -5.59
N ILE A 50 1.17 1.69 -6.44
CA ILE A 50 -0.17 1.21 -6.78
C ILE A 50 -0.86 0.63 -5.54
N SER A 51 -0.13 -0.17 -4.75
CA SER A 51 -0.64 -0.73 -3.49
C SER A 51 -1.03 0.37 -2.50
N GLN A 52 -0.17 1.37 -2.30
CA GLN A 52 -0.47 2.53 -1.45
C GLN A 52 -1.72 3.28 -1.91
N ALA A 53 -1.89 3.43 -3.22
CA ALA A 53 -3.06 4.09 -3.78
C ALA A 53 -4.37 3.37 -3.44
N TYR A 54 -4.39 2.05 -3.62
CA TYR A 54 -5.53 1.25 -3.24
C TYR A 54 -5.79 1.28 -1.73
N THR A 55 -4.73 1.29 -0.90
CA THR A 55 -4.87 1.47 0.56
C THR A 55 -5.53 2.81 0.90
N SER A 56 -5.14 3.91 0.25
CA SER A 56 -5.77 5.22 0.47
C SER A 56 -7.25 5.24 0.03
N ILE A 57 -7.59 4.59 -1.08
CA ILE A 57 -9.01 4.49 -1.50
C ILE A 57 -9.82 3.70 -0.46
N ALA A 58 -9.29 2.57 0.02
CA ALA A 58 -9.93 1.78 1.06
C ALA A 58 -10.13 2.56 2.36
N GLU A 59 -9.15 3.39 2.75
CA GLU A 59 -9.22 4.20 3.95
C GLU A 59 -10.40 5.17 3.87
N ILE A 60 -10.54 5.86 2.73
CA ILE A 60 -11.66 6.78 2.49
C ILE A 60 -13.01 6.06 2.62
N TYR A 61 -13.14 4.83 2.13
CA TYR A 61 -14.37 4.06 2.29
C TYR A 61 -14.62 3.55 3.71
N LEU A 62 -13.61 3.50 4.58
CA LEU A 62 -13.77 3.22 6.01
C LEU A 62 -14.04 4.47 6.85
N THR A 63 -13.74 5.66 6.32
CA THR A 63 -13.87 6.93 7.03
C THR A 63 -14.90 7.84 6.37
N ASP A 64 -14.51 8.62 5.36
CA ASP A 64 -15.31 9.72 4.81
C ASP A 64 -16.49 9.24 3.96
N ALA A 65 -16.33 8.14 3.24
CA ALA A 65 -17.32 7.55 2.34
C ALA A 65 -18.00 6.30 2.92
N CYS A 66 -17.94 6.10 4.24
CA CYS A 66 -18.46 4.89 4.90
C CYS A 66 -19.99 4.74 4.85
N PHE A 67 -20.72 5.81 4.55
CA PHE A 67 -22.19 5.80 4.43
C PHE A 67 -22.69 5.51 3.02
N GLU A 68 -21.80 5.36 2.04
CA GLU A 68 -22.19 5.00 0.67
C GLU A 68 -22.67 3.55 0.61
N ASP A 69 -23.70 3.26 -0.18
CA ASP A 69 -24.32 1.93 -0.26
C ASP A 69 -23.32 0.82 -0.66
N ASN A 70 -22.29 1.18 -1.42
CA ASN A 70 -21.25 0.28 -1.90
C ASN A 70 -19.93 0.37 -1.11
N ALA A 71 -19.87 1.14 -0.03
CA ALA A 71 -18.62 1.43 0.69
C ALA A 71 -17.90 0.16 1.14
N GLU A 72 -18.63 -0.79 1.74
CA GLU A 72 -18.06 -2.06 2.21
C GLU A 72 -17.43 -2.86 1.07
N GLN A 73 -18.16 -3.03 -0.03
CA GLN A 73 -17.69 -3.77 -1.19
C GLN A 73 -16.43 -3.11 -1.78
N ARG A 74 -16.49 -1.79 -2.01
CA ARG A 74 -15.39 -1.03 -2.61
C ARG A 74 -14.16 -1.03 -1.71
N CYS A 75 -14.34 -0.88 -0.40
CA CYS A 75 -13.26 -0.99 0.58
C CYS A 75 -12.57 -2.35 0.47
N LYS A 76 -13.33 -3.45 0.46
CA LYS A 76 -12.74 -4.79 0.43
C LYS A 76 -12.01 -5.07 -0.88
N GLU A 77 -12.60 -4.69 -2.01
CA GLU A 77 -11.96 -4.79 -3.33
C GLU A 77 -10.61 -4.05 -3.35
N CYS A 78 -10.58 -2.81 -2.83
CA CYS A 78 -9.34 -2.03 -2.80
C CYS A 78 -8.29 -2.65 -1.87
N LEU A 79 -8.69 -3.14 -0.69
CA LEU A 79 -7.76 -3.82 0.22
C LEU A 79 -7.16 -5.09 -0.38
N ASP A 80 -7.97 -5.89 -1.09
CA ASP A 80 -7.48 -7.09 -1.77
C ASP A 80 -6.48 -6.72 -2.87
N ARG A 81 -6.81 -5.72 -3.69
CA ARG A 81 -5.91 -5.20 -4.73
C ARG A 81 -4.61 -4.66 -4.13
N ALA A 82 -4.68 -3.93 -3.02
CA ALA A 82 -3.50 -3.40 -2.35
C ALA A 82 -2.54 -4.53 -1.92
N VAL A 83 -3.07 -5.61 -1.34
CA VAL A 83 -2.27 -6.76 -0.89
C VAL A 83 -1.77 -7.60 -2.06
N GLU A 84 -2.56 -7.75 -3.14
CA GLU A 84 -2.12 -8.41 -4.38
C GLU A 84 -0.94 -7.68 -5.01
N GLU A 85 -0.98 -6.35 -5.05
CA GLU A 85 0.08 -5.51 -5.60
C GLU A 85 1.34 -5.55 -4.73
N ASN A 86 1.18 -5.47 -3.40
CA ASN A 86 2.29 -5.59 -2.47
C ASN A 86 1.88 -6.31 -1.18
N VAL A 87 2.23 -7.58 -1.10
CA VAL A 87 1.98 -8.42 0.10
C VAL A 87 2.68 -7.89 1.36
N ARG A 88 3.76 -7.11 1.21
CA ARG A 88 4.50 -6.48 2.30
C ARG A 88 3.95 -5.09 2.68
N ASN A 89 2.84 -4.63 2.11
CA ASN A 89 2.24 -3.36 2.51
C ASN A 89 1.62 -3.48 3.91
N ALA A 90 2.36 -3.02 4.93
CA ALA A 90 1.93 -3.10 6.32
C ALA A 90 0.66 -2.26 6.60
N GLU A 91 0.50 -1.11 5.93
CA GLU A 91 -0.67 -0.24 6.04
C GLU A 91 -1.93 -0.91 5.48
N ALA A 92 -1.82 -1.61 4.33
CA ALA A 92 -2.93 -2.36 3.75
C ALA A 92 -3.43 -3.45 4.71
N HIS A 93 -2.52 -4.20 5.36
CA HIS A 93 -2.88 -5.21 6.36
C HIS A 93 -3.49 -4.59 7.62
N GLN A 94 -2.97 -3.44 8.07
CA GLN A 94 -3.55 -2.72 9.21
C GLN A 94 -4.98 -2.29 8.92
N LEU A 95 -5.23 -1.75 7.72
CA LEU A 95 -6.54 -1.30 7.31
C LEU A 95 -7.51 -2.47 7.06
N MET A 96 -7.00 -3.62 6.57
CA MET A 96 -7.75 -4.87 6.51
C MET A 96 -8.24 -5.32 7.90
N ALA A 97 -7.44 -5.11 8.96
CA ALA A 97 -7.89 -5.38 10.32
C ALA A 97 -9.06 -4.45 10.71
N SER A 98 -8.99 -3.16 10.40
CA SER A 98 -10.08 -2.20 10.63
C SER A 98 -11.37 -2.58 9.88
N TYR A 99 -11.26 -3.02 8.63
CA TYR A 99 -12.37 -3.58 7.87
C TYR A 99 -13.00 -4.79 8.59
N TRP A 100 -12.20 -5.76 9.03
CA TRP A 100 -12.75 -6.93 9.72
C TRP A 100 -13.40 -6.58 11.06
N LEU A 101 -12.89 -5.57 11.76
CA LEU A 101 -13.50 -5.06 12.98
C LEU A 101 -14.87 -4.42 12.72
N SER A 102 -15.05 -3.67 11.63
CA SER A 102 -16.37 -3.11 11.26
C SER A 102 -17.39 -4.20 10.93
N LYS A 103 -16.91 -5.38 10.52
CA LYS A 103 -17.70 -6.60 10.29
C LYS A 103 -17.88 -7.49 11.55
N GLU A 104 -17.43 -7.03 12.71
CA GLU A 104 -17.40 -7.80 13.97
C GLU A 104 -16.60 -9.13 13.89
N ASN A 105 -15.75 -9.29 12.87
CA ASN A 105 -14.95 -10.50 12.67
C ASN A 105 -13.57 -10.37 13.35
N LYS A 106 -13.54 -10.65 14.65
CA LYS A 106 -12.34 -10.49 15.49
C LYS A 106 -11.20 -11.44 15.10
N GLU A 107 -11.52 -12.62 14.57
CA GLU A 107 -10.52 -13.62 14.19
C GLU A 107 -9.68 -13.13 13.00
N ASN A 108 -10.36 -12.70 11.92
CA ASN A 108 -9.67 -12.16 10.76
C ASN A 108 -9.00 -10.82 11.06
N ALA A 109 -9.63 -9.96 11.88
CA ALA A 109 -9.01 -8.72 12.31
C ALA A 109 -7.68 -8.96 13.04
N LYS A 110 -7.65 -9.94 13.95
CA LYS A 110 -6.45 -10.33 14.68
C LYS A 110 -5.36 -10.84 13.73
N ALA A 111 -5.70 -11.72 12.80
CA ALA A 111 -4.75 -12.24 11.83
C ALA A 111 -4.13 -11.14 10.94
N SER A 112 -4.96 -10.18 10.50
CA SER A 112 -4.50 -9.04 9.69
C SER A 112 -3.57 -8.10 10.46
N ILE A 113 -3.90 -7.75 11.71
CA ILE A 113 -3.03 -6.84 12.50
C ILE A 113 -1.73 -7.52 12.91
N GLU A 114 -1.73 -8.82 13.23
CA GLU A 114 -0.50 -9.58 13.49
C GLU A 114 0.42 -9.59 12.27
N THR A 115 -0.16 -9.73 11.07
CA THR A 115 0.58 -9.64 9.80
C THR A 115 1.21 -8.26 9.63
N SER A 116 0.42 -7.19 9.80
CA SER A 116 0.90 -5.80 9.71
C SER A 116 2.05 -5.53 10.68
N LEU A 117 1.90 -5.89 11.96
CA LEU A 117 2.94 -5.71 12.98
C LEU A 117 4.23 -6.46 12.63
N SER A 118 4.12 -7.68 12.09
CA SER A 118 5.29 -8.46 11.68
C SER A 118 6.08 -7.81 10.54
N LEU A 119 5.42 -7.00 9.70
CA LEU A 119 6.06 -6.28 8.61
C LEU A 119 6.79 -5.05 9.13
N TRP A 120 6.14 -4.26 10.00
CA TRP A 120 6.77 -3.10 10.64
C TRP A 120 8.03 -3.47 11.43
N VAL A 121 7.96 -4.52 12.26
CA VAL A 121 9.10 -4.96 13.08
C VAL A 121 10.29 -5.40 12.20
N LYS A 122 10.04 -6.12 11.10
CA LYS A 122 11.10 -6.54 10.18
C LYS A 122 11.74 -5.36 9.45
N GLU A 123 10.96 -4.35 9.10
CA GLU A 123 11.51 -3.14 8.49
C GLU A 123 12.43 -2.38 9.44
N GLU A 124 12.09 -2.30 10.74
CA GLU A 124 12.98 -1.72 11.75
C GLU A 124 14.30 -2.49 11.89
N GLU A 125 14.25 -3.82 11.92
CA GLU A 125 15.44 -4.68 11.98
C GLU A 125 16.32 -4.53 10.70
N ASP A 126 15.69 -4.48 9.52
CA ASP A 126 16.37 -4.28 8.23
C ASP A 126 17.03 -2.88 8.16
N GLU A 127 16.47 -1.86 8.80
CA GLU A 127 17.04 -0.51 8.85
C GLU A 127 18.19 -0.39 9.89
N GLU A 128 18.08 -1.05 11.04
CA GLU A 128 19.18 -1.09 12.03
C GLU A 128 20.43 -1.78 11.49
N THR A 129 20.26 -2.83 10.68
CA THR A 129 21.38 -3.57 10.08
C THR A 129 22.08 -2.82 8.95
N LYS A 130 21.42 -1.84 8.32
CA LYS A 130 21.99 -1.00 7.25
C LYS A 130 22.81 0.19 7.75
N LYS A 131 22.70 0.58 9.03
CA LYS A 131 23.51 1.67 9.59
C LYS A 131 25.00 1.28 9.58
N PRO A 132 25.89 2.07 8.95
CA PRO A 132 27.33 1.84 9.07
C PRO A 132 27.71 1.90 10.55
N ARG A 133 28.48 0.93 11.02
CA ARG A 133 29.03 0.89 12.38
C ARG A 133 30.13 1.95 12.52
N GLU A 134 29.80 3.24 12.40
CA GLU A 134 30.68 4.35 12.74
C GLU A 134 30.72 4.55 14.26
N GLU A 135 31.21 3.56 15.01
CA GLU A 135 31.47 3.71 16.45
C GLU A 135 32.41 2.62 16.99
N ALA A 136 33.42 2.21 16.22
CA ALA A 136 34.43 1.24 16.68
C ALA A 136 35.86 1.77 16.82
N GLU A 137 36.20 2.97 16.31
CA GLU A 137 37.59 3.44 16.31
C GLU A 137 37.75 4.92 16.69
N ALA A 138 37.38 5.30 17.93
CA ALA A 138 37.73 6.62 18.45
C ALA A 138 38.10 6.67 19.94
N ASN A 139 38.47 5.53 20.55
CA ASN A 139 39.04 5.53 21.91
C ASN A 139 40.29 4.65 22.00
N ILE A 140 41.32 5.05 21.27
CA ILE A 140 42.72 4.79 21.65
C ILE A 140 43.44 6.13 21.59
N ARG A 141 43.40 6.89 22.69
CA ARG A 141 44.46 7.82 23.10
C ARG A 141 44.53 7.88 24.62
#